data_AF-A0AAN8XVN7-F1
#
_entry.id   AF-A0AAN8XVN7-F1
#
_cell.length_a   1.000
_cell.length_b   1.000
_cell.length_c   1.000
_cell.angle_alpha   90.00
_cell.angle_beta   90.00
_cell.angle_gamma   90.00
#
_symmetry.space_group_name_H-M   'P 1'
#
loop_
_entity.id
_entity.type
_entity.pdbx_description
1 polymer ?
#
loop_
_entity_poly.entity_id
_entity_poly.type
_entity_poly.pdbx_seq_one_letter_code
_entity_poly.pdbx_strand_id
1 'polypeptide(L)' 'MNPLIAAASVIAAGLAVGLASIGPGVGQGTAAGQAVEGIARQPEAEGKIREK' A
#
# COMPACT_ATOMS: atom_id res chain seq x y z
N MET A 1 28.37 7.62 18.30
CA MET A 1 27.68 7.84 17.01
C MET A 1 27.73 9.32 16.68
N ASN A 2 28.06 9.70 15.45
CA ASN A 2 28.13 11.12 15.09
C ASN A 2 26.70 11.67 14.95
N PRO A 3 26.30 12.72 15.69
CA PRO A 3 24.91 13.19 15.73
C PRO A 3 24.39 13.63 14.35
N LEU A 4 25.27 14.17 13.50
CA LEU A 4 24.96 14.50 12.12
C LEU A 4 24.55 13.28 11.29
N ILE A 5 25.25 12.15 11.48
CA ILE A 5 24.95 10.90 10.76
C ILE A 5 23.60 10.37 11.22
N ALA A 6 23.33 10.37 12.53
CA ALA A 6 22.05 9.93 13.07
C ALA A 6 20.87 10.77 12.53
N ALA A 7 21.00 12.09 12.51
CA ALA A 7 19.98 12.99 11.96
C ALA A 7 19.76 12.77 10.45
N ALA A 8 20.82 12.62 9.68
CA ALA A 8 20.72 12.34 8.24
C ALA A 8 20.06 10.98 7.96
N SER A 9 20.40 9.95 8.75
CA SER A 9 19.85 8.60 8.57
C SER A 9 18.34 8.53 8.82
N VAL A 10 17.81 9.21 9.84
CA VAL A 10 16.36 9.19 10.12
C VAL A 10 15.56 9.92 9.04
N ILE A 11 16.10 11.02 8.49
CA ILE A 11 15.47 11.75 7.39
C ILE A 11 15.48 10.89 6.11
N ALA A 12 16.62 10.28 5.79
CA ALA A 12 16.75 9.40 4.63
C ALA A 12 15.79 8.19 4.73
N ALA A 13 15.68 7.59 5.92
CA ALA A 13 14.75 6.49 6.16
C ALA A 13 13.28 6.91 5.96
N GLY A 14 12.88 8.06 6.52
CA GLY A 14 11.52 8.57 6.36
C GLY A 14 11.16 8.84 4.90
N LEU A 15 12.07 9.44 4.14
CA LEU A 15 11.87 9.69 2.70
C LEU A 15 11.82 8.39 1.90
N ALA A 16 12.73 7.44 2.17
CA ALA A 16 12.75 6.16 1.48
C ALA A 16 11.45 5.38 1.70
N VAL A 17 10.98 5.29 2.95
CA VAL A 17 9.72 4.60 3.29
C VAL A 17 8.52 5.32 2.68
N GLY A 18 8.48 6.66 2.77
CA GLY A 18 7.39 7.46 2.19
C GLY A 18 7.26 7.25 0.68
N LEU A 19 8.37 7.30 -0.06
CA LEU A 19 8.36 7.08 -1.51
C LEU A 19 8.07 5.62 -1.88
N ALA A 20 8.59 4.66 -1.12
CA ALA A 20 8.31 3.25 -1.33
C ALA A 20 6.82 2.90 -1.19
N SER A 21 6.07 3.66 -0.38
CA SER A 21 4.64 3.43 -0.14
C SER A 21 3.74 3.74 -1.35
N ILE A 22 4.20 4.53 -2.32
CA ILE A 22 3.40 4.97 -3.48
C ILE A 22 3.00 3.78 -4.36
N GLY A 23 3.94 2.88 -4.64
CA GLY A 23 3.68 1.70 -5.48
C GLY A 23 2.58 0.80 -4.91
N PRO A 24 2.70 0.33 -3.66
CA PRO A 24 1.65 -0.40 -2.97
C PRO A 24 0.33 0.39 -2.90
N GLY A 25 0.36 1.69 -2.59
CA GLY A 25 -0.84 2.51 -2.51
C GLY A 25 -1.66 2.53 -3.81
N VAL A 26 -0.99 2.71 -4.95
CA VAL A 26 -1.66 2.67 -6.27
C VAL A 26 -2.13 1.26 -6.60
N GLY A 27 -1.25 0.26 -6.47
CA GLY A 27 -1.57 -1.12 -6.85
C GLY A 27 -2.70 -1.71 -6.02
N GLN A 28 -2.64 -1.57 -4.70
CA GLN A 28 -3.68 -2.06 -3.78
C GLN A 28 -4.97 -1.27 -3.95
N GLY A 29 -4.90 0.05 -4.16
CA GLY A 29 -6.08 0.88 -4.44
C GLY A 29 -6.84 0.42 -5.69
N THR A 30 -6.13 0.16 -6.79
CA THR A 30 -6.74 -0.37 -8.02
C THR A 30 -7.30 -1.77 -7.81
N ALA A 31 -6.56 -2.67 -7.16
CA ALA A 31 -7.03 -4.03 -6.88
C ALA A 31 -8.29 -4.03 -6.02
N ALA A 32 -8.34 -3.21 -4.96
CA ALA A 32 -9.51 -3.05 -4.11
C ALA A 32 -10.70 -2.46 -4.87
N GLY A 33 -10.47 -1.46 -5.73
CA GLY A 33 -11.54 -0.90 -6.58
C GLY A 33 -12.16 -1.94 -7.52
N GLN A 34 -11.32 -2.75 -8.17
CA GLN A 34 -11.79 -3.84 -9.04
C GLN A 34 -12.49 -4.96 -8.24
N ALA A 35 -12.02 -5.26 -7.03
CA ALA A 35 -12.68 -6.21 -6.14
C ALA A 35 -14.09 -5.73 -5.77
N VAL A 36 -14.24 -4.46 -5.37
CA VAL A 36 -15.55 -3.86 -5.06
C VAL A 36 -16.48 -3.87 -6.27
N GLU A 37 -15.97 -3.51 -7.46
CA GLU A 37 -16.76 -3.55 -8.69
C GLU A 37 -17.20 -4.98 -9.07
N GLY A 38 -16.34 -5.98 -8.82
CA GLY A 38 -16.65 -7.39 -9.00
C GLY A 38 -17.74 -7.88 -8.05
N ILE A 39 -17.64 -7.52 -6.77
CA ILE A 39 -18.64 -7.84 -5.74
C ILE A 39 -19.98 -7.16 -6.05
N ALA A 40 -19.96 -5.89 -6.47
CA ALA A 40 -21.17 -5.17 -6.84
C ALA A 40 -21.92 -5.82 -8.01
N ARG A 41 -21.19 -6.42 -8.96
CA ARG A 41 -21.77 -7.18 -10.08
C ARG A 41 -22.21 -8.59 -9.68
N GLN A 42 -21.51 -9.23 -8.75
CA GLN A 42 -21.75 -10.59 -8.29
C GLN A 42 -21.59 -10.68 -6.76
N PRO A 43 -22.64 -10.37 -5.98
CA PRO A 43 -22.57 -10.37 -4.53
C PRO A 43 -22.19 -11.73 -3.94
N GLU A 44 -22.60 -12.84 -4.59
CA GLU A 44 -22.30 -14.20 -4.15
C GLU A 44 -20.80 -14.55 -4.26
N ALA A 45 -20.03 -13.77 -5.02
CA ALA A 45 -18.59 -13.95 -5.17
C ALA A 45 -17.77 -13.28 -4.06
N GLU A 46 -18.39 -12.52 -3.14
CA GLU A 46 -17.70 -11.73 -2.12
C GLU A 46 -16.68 -12.53 -1.31
N GLY A 47 -17.09 -13.67 -0.74
CA GLY A 47 -16.19 -14.51 0.05
C GLY A 47 -14.98 -14.97 -0.75
N LYS A 48 -15.18 -15.37 -2.01
CA LYS A 48 -14.10 -15.80 -2.91
C LYS A 48 -13.14 -14.68 -3.31
N ILE A 49 -13.64 -13.44 -3.43
CA ILE A 49 -12.83 -12.27 -3.81
C ILE A 49 -12.03 -11.76 -2.61
N ARG A 50 -12.59 -11.81 -1.39
CA ARG A 50 -11.95 -11.29 -0.17
C ARG A 50 -10.96 -12.25 0.50
N GLU A 51 -11.16 -13.56 0.36
CA GLU A 51 -10.36 -14.59 1.04
C GLU A 51 -9.18 -15.12 0.21
N LYS A 52 -8.94 -14.55 -0.98
CA LYS A 52 -7.87 -14.97 -1.90
C LYS A 52 -6.66 -14.04 -1.83
#